data_AF-A0A9W4UDJ4-F1
#
_entry.id   AF-A0A9W4UDJ4-F1
#
_cell.length_a   1.000
_cell.length_b   1.000
_cell.length_c   1.000
_cell.angle_alpha   90.00
_cell.angle_beta   90.00
_cell.angle_gamma   90.00
#
_symmetry.space_group_name_H-M   'P 1'
#
loop_
_entity.id
_entity.type
_entity.pdbx_description
1 polymer ?
#
loop_
_entity_poly.entity_id
_entity_poly.type
_entity_poly.pdbx_seq_one_letter_code
_entity_poly.pdbx_strand_id
1 'polypeptide(L)'
;MTVSTLLQVLSLSSLAFAGPFEKNVLSKRDPCDGVNATPVLYHKYGTDKCPPKFKVDSRGKCYLNPNDHWPWQSCTQFCQQETEFKYTQEKPFTNAYCHGPQTCTISSTTTRTITANLNFNAKFVEAYGIGITGGFSESKATASARAFSVKLEQGDCGYFTFVPVMKRTCGKIGAPTSCSARPNIDEDSCAEQLHRDSDGSVDGETIFVRTDCGTRMPLAKDKQDPVYQKPGVPMDRGLQEAFAQTFKKDDVDGVEDKEIKCSTSDSSPELDTCLKVLESAASYPDLWVSAGSKNKSWWFTYQTGCAVSLNYKSDWLVDGPDGDVEKGICGMTHGDALIASLGIVDKCSKDGKIGGKRPFGRGKCEGELEFIVPKGLPPNGS
;
A
#
# COMPACT_ATOMS: atom_id res chain seq x y z
N MET A 1 43.20 47.61 31.46
CA MET A 1 42.90 47.50 30.02
C MET A 1 41.99 46.30 29.84
N THR A 2 40.70 46.56 29.73
CA THR A 2 39.63 45.58 29.59
C THR A 2 39.15 45.63 28.14
N VAL A 3 39.13 44.48 27.46
CA VAL A 3 38.48 44.34 26.14
C VAL A 3 37.36 43.33 26.32
N SER A 4 36.13 43.84 26.21
CA SER A 4 34.87 43.11 26.22
C SER A 4 34.47 42.85 24.77
N THR A 5 34.29 41.59 24.39
CA THR A 5 33.86 41.21 23.04
C THR A 5 32.38 40.82 23.09
N LEU A 6 31.54 41.70 22.54
CA LEU A 6 30.11 41.47 22.32
C LEU A 6 29.93 40.49 21.15
N LEU A 7 29.24 39.37 21.38
CA LEU A 7 28.78 38.47 20.33
C LEU A 7 27.32 38.83 19.98
N GLN A 8 27.09 39.41 18.81
CA GLN A 8 25.74 39.65 18.27
C GLN A 8 25.27 38.40 17.52
N VAL A 9 24.20 37.78 18.02
CA VAL A 9 23.47 36.71 17.34
C VAL A 9 22.44 37.36 16.40
N LEU A 10 22.67 37.26 15.10
CA LEU A 10 21.71 37.62 14.06
C LEU A 10 20.59 36.57 14.01
N SER A 11 19.39 36.94 14.48
CA SER A 11 18.17 36.18 14.26
C SER A 11 17.66 36.44 12.84
N LEU A 12 17.86 35.48 11.92
CA LEU A 12 17.12 35.46 10.66
C LEU A 12 15.71 34.93 10.93
N SER A 13 14.76 35.85 11.11
CA SER A 13 13.33 35.56 11.02
C SER A 13 12.95 35.33 9.55
N SER A 14 12.73 34.08 9.19
CA SER A 14 12.20 33.65 7.89
C SER A 14 10.75 34.12 7.74
N LEU A 15 10.54 35.28 7.12
CA LEU A 15 9.23 35.69 6.63
C LEU A 15 8.85 34.78 5.46
N ALA A 16 7.94 33.83 5.71
CA ALA A 16 7.27 33.07 4.66
C ALA A 16 6.37 34.04 3.87
N PHE A 17 6.85 34.48 2.70
CA PHE A 17 6.01 35.17 1.74
C PHE A 17 5.03 34.14 1.13
N ALA A 18 3.77 34.18 1.57
CA ALA A 18 2.66 33.66 0.79
C ALA A 18 2.52 34.56 -0.45
N GLY A 19 3.21 34.19 -1.53
CA GLY A 19 3.02 34.82 -2.83
C GLY A 19 1.58 34.68 -3.30
N PRO A 20 1.06 35.62 -4.11
CA PRO A 20 -0.25 35.48 -4.71
C PRO A 20 -0.23 34.22 -5.58
N PHE A 21 -1.00 33.20 -5.19
CA PHE A 21 -1.31 32.07 -6.05
C PHE A 21 -1.85 32.64 -7.36
N GLU A 22 -1.07 32.50 -8.43
CA GLU A 22 -1.56 32.73 -9.78
C GLU A 22 -2.85 31.93 -9.92
N LYS A 23 -3.94 32.64 -10.20
CA LYS A 23 -5.18 32.06 -10.71
C LYS A 23 -4.90 31.57 -12.13
N ASN A 24 -4.02 30.57 -12.25
CA ASN A 24 -3.92 29.77 -13.45
C ASN A 24 -5.31 29.17 -13.65
N VAL A 25 -5.90 29.55 -14.77
CA VAL A 25 -7.23 29.17 -15.22
C VAL A 25 -7.43 27.69 -14.90
N LEU A 26 -8.27 27.42 -13.90
CA LEU A 26 -8.89 26.12 -13.62
C LEU A 26 -9.76 25.76 -14.83
N SER A 27 -9.15 25.53 -15.99
CA SER A 27 -9.76 24.76 -17.05
C SER A 27 -10.12 23.45 -16.38
N LYS A 28 -11.43 23.26 -16.19
CA LYS A 28 -12.03 22.14 -15.48
C LYS A 28 -11.47 20.87 -16.10
N ARG A 29 -10.44 20.29 -15.48
CA ARG A 29 -9.69 19.18 -16.06
C ARG A 29 -10.65 18.00 -16.20
N ASP A 30 -10.58 17.32 -17.34
CA ASP A 30 -11.45 16.17 -17.61
C ASP A 30 -11.26 15.13 -16.50
N PRO A 31 -12.30 14.82 -15.70
CA PRO A 31 -12.18 13.88 -14.59
C PRO A 31 -11.83 12.46 -15.06
N CYS A 32 -11.83 12.19 -16.36
CA CYS A 32 -11.73 10.87 -16.95
C CYS A 32 -10.45 10.67 -17.79
N ASP A 33 -9.64 11.72 -17.95
CA ASP A 33 -8.33 11.69 -18.64
C ASP A 33 -7.30 10.78 -17.91
N GLY A 34 -7.63 10.35 -16.69
CA GLY A 34 -6.94 9.29 -15.94
C GLY A 34 -5.62 9.70 -15.28
N VAL A 35 -4.98 10.75 -15.80
CA VAL A 35 -3.63 11.19 -15.40
C VAL A 35 -3.62 12.66 -14.94
N ASN A 36 -4.53 13.49 -15.45
CA ASN A 36 -4.63 14.92 -15.11
C ASN A 36 -5.95 15.31 -14.43
N ALA A 37 -6.74 14.33 -14.01
CA ALA A 37 -8.07 14.57 -13.47
C ALA A 37 -8.00 15.13 -12.05
N THR A 38 -8.88 16.07 -11.72
CA THR A 38 -9.19 16.46 -10.33
C THR A 38 -10.63 16.04 -10.02
N PRO A 39 -10.89 14.73 -9.84
CA PRO A 39 -12.24 14.24 -9.68
C PRO A 39 -12.83 14.66 -8.33
N VAL A 40 -14.14 14.85 -8.32
CA VAL A 40 -14.91 14.91 -7.07
C VAL A 40 -15.02 13.47 -6.57
N LEU A 41 -14.43 13.21 -5.42
CA LEU A 41 -14.48 11.89 -4.81
C LEU A 41 -15.92 11.52 -4.41
N TYR A 42 -16.24 10.22 -4.50
CA TYR A 42 -17.56 9.63 -4.26
C TYR A 42 -18.66 10.19 -5.17
N HIS A 43 -18.29 10.74 -6.33
CA HIS A 43 -19.19 11.14 -7.38
C HIS A 43 -19.13 10.16 -8.55
N LYS A 44 -20.30 9.75 -9.04
CA LYS A 44 -20.43 8.89 -10.21
C LYS A 44 -20.53 9.74 -11.48
N TYR A 45 -19.52 9.61 -12.33
CA TYR A 45 -19.46 10.20 -13.65
C TYR A 45 -20.07 9.26 -14.68
N GLY A 46 -21.10 9.72 -15.39
CA GLY A 46 -21.69 8.99 -16.51
C GLY A 46 -20.90 9.16 -17.81
N THR A 47 -21.43 8.57 -18.88
CA THR A 47 -20.84 8.62 -20.22
C THR A 47 -20.81 10.02 -20.85
N ASP A 48 -21.54 10.99 -20.30
CA ASP A 48 -21.49 12.39 -20.73
C ASP A 48 -20.24 13.13 -20.24
N LYS A 49 -19.69 12.71 -19.10
CA LYS A 49 -18.44 13.26 -18.53
C LYS A 49 -17.24 12.39 -18.83
N CYS A 50 -17.42 11.07 -18.76
CA CYS A 50 -16.42 10.09 -19.13
C CYS A 50 -16.86 9.36 -20.40
N PRO A 51 -16.67 9.96 -21.58
CA PRO A 51 -17.12 9.35 -22.83
C PRO A 51 -16.40 8.02 -23.03
N PRO A 52 -17.13 6.90 -23.16
CA PRO A 52 -16.52 5.59 -23.27
C PRO A 52 -15.88 5.43 -24.66
N LYS A 53 -14.79 4.66 -24.74
CA LYS A 53 -14.17 4.32 -26.03
C LYS A 53 -15.08 3.42 -26.88
N PHE A 54 -15.82 2.52 -26.24
CA PHE A 54 -16.85 1.71 -26.87
C PHE A 54 -18.23 2.12 -26.38
N LYS A 55 -19.19 2.28 -27.29
CA LYS A 55 -20.58 2.58 -26.95
C LYS A 55 -21.41 1.32 -27.04
N VAL A 56 -22.48 1.27 -26.25
CA VAL A 56 -23.51 0.23 -26.38
C VAL A 56 -24.49 0.67 -27.46
N ASP A 57 -24.69 -0.14 -28.50
CA ASP A 57 -25.69 0.13 -29.54
C ASP A 57 -27.11 -0.22 -29.06
N SER A 58 -28.11 0.08 -29.90
CA SER A 58 -29.51 -0.23 -29.61
C SER A 58 -29.81 -1.73 -29.49
N ARG A 59 -28.87 -2.60 -29.87
CA ARG A 59 -28.97 -4.06 -29.77
C ARG A 59 -28.20 -4.59 -28.56
N GLY A 60 -27.70 -3.71 -27.69
CA GLY A 60 -26.91 -4.10 -26.54
C GLY A 60 -25.53 -4.63 -26.93
N LYS A 61 -24.91 -4.16 -28.02
CA LYS A 61 -23.56 -4.57 -28.43
C LYS A 61 -22.55 -3.45 -28.27
N CYS A 62 -21.32 -3.81 -27.92
CA CYS A 62 -20.23 -2.86 -27.84
C CYS A 62 -19.74 -2.55 -29.26
N TYR A 63 -19.66 -1.26 -29.61
CA TYR A 63 -19.14 -0.85 -30.90
C TYR A 63 -18.19 0.34 -30.74
N LEU A 64 -17.11 0.31 -31.54
CA LEU A 64 -16.24 1.47 -31.75
C LEU A 64 -16.96 2.50 -32.60
N ASN A 65 -16.62 3.76 -32.41
CA ASN A 65 -17.03 4.80 -33.34
C ASN A 65 -16.53 4.40 -34.75
N PRO A 66 -17.36 4.47 -35.81
CA PRO A 66 -16.96 4.06 -37.15
C PRO A 66 -15.65 4.70 -37.68
N ASN A 67 -15.25 5.83 -37.11
CA ASN A 67 -14.03 6.55 -37.49
C ASN A 67 -12.78 6.05 -36.75
N ASP A 68 -12.92 5.26 -35.69
CA ASP A 68 -11.80 4.74 -34.91
C ASP A 68 -11.33 3.41 -35.53
N HIS A 69 -10.02 3.31 -35.83
CA HIS A 69 -9.45 2.07 -36.34
C HIS A 69 -9.50 0.97 -35.27
N TRP A 70 -10.05 -0.17 -35.64
CA TRP A 70 -10.18 -1.31 -34.75
C TRP A 70 -8.79 -1.90 -34.43
N PRO A 71 -8.39 -2.00 -33.16
CA PRO A 71 -7.26 -2.85 -32.81
C PRO A 71 -7.72 -4.30 -32.99
N TRP A 72 -7.37 -4.93 -34.12
CA TRP A 72 -7.77 -6.28 -34.54
C TRP A 72 -7.36 -7.42 -33.58
N GLN A 73 -6.79 -7.10 -32.41
CA GLN A 73 -6.15 -8.06 -31.52
C GLN A 73 -7.02 -8.49 -30.35
N SER A 74 -7.99 -7.68 -29.89
CA SER A 74 -8.85 -8.07 -28.76
C SER A 74 -10.25 -8.49 -29.21
N CYS A 75 -10.64 -9.70 -28.81
CA CYS A 75 -11.97 -10.22 -29.09
C CYS A 75 -12.96 -9.76 -28.01
N THR A 76 -12.49 -9.53 -26.79
CA THR A 76 -13.28 -9.03 -25.67
C THR A 76 -13.37 -7.50 -25.68
N GLN A 77 -14.53 -6.97 -25.32
CA GLN A 77 -14.81 -5.53 -25.32
C GLN A 77 -15.42 -5.08 -24.01
N PHE A 78 -15.05 -3.88 -23.56
CA PHE A 78 -15.63 -3.24 -22.38
C PHE A 78 -16.29 -1.92 -22.77
N CYS A 79 -17.60 -1.84 -22.58
CA CYS A 79 -18.36 -0.60 -22.71
C CYS A 79 -18.49 0.06 -21.34
N GLN A 80 -17.64 1.04 -21.08
CA GLN A 80 -17.73 1.86 -19.89
C GLN A 80 -19.08 2.58 -19.81
N GLN A 81 -19.69 2.58 -18.62
CA GLN A 81 -20.96 3.23 -18.34
C GLN A 81 -20.84 4.27 -17.23
N GLU A 82 -20.08 3.95 -16.19
CA GLU A 82 -19.83 4.85 -15.06
C GLU A 82 -18.37 4.81 -14.61
N THR A 83 -17.92 5.93 -14.04
CA THR A 83 -16.62 6.05 -13.37
C THR A 83 -16.81 6.74 -12.04
N GLU A 84 -16.16 6.23 -11.00
CA GLU A 84 -16.18 6.78 -9.65
C GLU A 84 -14.74 6.84 -9.13
N PHE A 85 -14.44 7.89 -8.37
CA PHE A 85 -13.16 8.02 -7.68
C PHE A 85 -13.44 8.01 -6.19
N LYS A 86 -12.69 7.24 -5.41
CA LYS A 86 -12.88 7.13 -3.96
C LYS A 86 -11.52 6.94 -3.29
N TYR A 87 -11.40 7.34 -2.03
CA TYR A 87 -10.25 6.87 -1.26
C TYR A 87 -10.33 5.36 -1.07
N THR A 88 -9.16 4.74 -0.96
CA THR A 88 -9.01 3.35 -0.54
C THR A 88 -8.41 3.27 0.86
N GLN A 89 -8.22 2.05 1.34
CA GLN A 89 -7.62 1.77 2.63
C GLN A 89 -6.25 2.46 2.75
N GLU A 90 -6.06 3.13 3.89
CA GLU A 90 -4.80 3.77 4.26
C GLU A 90 -3.63 2.77 4.21
N LYS A 91 -2.43 3.29 3.95
CA LYS A 91 -1.17 2.54 3.93
C LYS A 91 -0.16 3.26 4.80
N PRO A 92 0.00 2.85 6.08
CA PRO A 92 0.94 3.48 6.99
C PRO A 92 2.37 3.47 6.42
N PHE A 93 3.09 4.57 6.62
CA PHE A 93 4.51 4.61 6.31
C PHE A 93 5.28 3.79 7.35
N THR A 94 6.43 3.24 6.96
CA THR A 94 7.33 2.57 7.90
C THR A 94 7.91 3.60 8.87
N ASN A 95 8.03 3.23 10.16
CA ASN A 95 8.55 4.09 11.23
C ASN A 95 7.83 5.44 11.35
N ALA A 96 6.53 5.46 11.05
CA ALA A 96 5.75 6.69 10.99
C ALA A 96 5.08 7.08 12.31
N TYR A 97 5.25 6.27 13.35
CA TYR A 97 4.61 6.48 14.65
C TYR A 97 5.35 7.53 15.47
N CYS A 98 4.58 8.36 16.17
CA CYS A 98 5.11 9.45 16.97
C CYS A 98 4.22 9.70 18.20
N HIS A 99 4.84 10.21 19.27
CA HIS A 99 4.18 10.52 20.55
C HIS A 99 4.63 11.88 21.06
N GLY A 100 3.73 12.70 21.57
CA GLY A 100 4.06 14.00 22.12
C GLY A 100 4.70 13.95 23.52
N PRO A 101 5.31 15.05 23.98
CA PRO A 101 5.25 16.39 23.39
C PRO A 101 6.40 16.67 22.43
N GLN A 102 6.13 16.62 21.12
CA GLN A 102 7.12 16.93 20.08
C GLN A 102 6.42 17.31 18.76
N THR A 103 7.19 17.82 17.81
CA THR A 103 6.71 18.00 16.43
C THR A 103 7.12 16.80 15.61
N CYS A 104 6.14 16.05 15.14
CA CYS A 104 6.35 14.90 14.27
C CYS A 104 6.33 15.39 12.82
N THR A 105 7.27 14.91 12.01
CA THR A 105 7.41 15.36 10.63
C THR A 105 7.57 14.17 9.70
N ILE A 106 6.98 14.25 8.51
CA ILE A 106 7.24 13.34 7.40
C ILE A 106 7.78 14.12 6.21
N SER A 107 8.82 13.59 5.57
CA SER A 107 9.50 14.21 4.44
C SER A 107 8.86 13.81 3.12
N SER A 108 8.97 14.64 2.08
CA SER A 108 8.49 14.27 0.74
C SER A 108 9.31 13.15 0.08
N THR A 109 10.49 12.85 0.61
CA THR A 109 11.33 11.71 0.18
C THR A 109 10.88 10.39 0.78
N THR A 110 9.96 10.41 1.75
CA THR A 110 9.41 9.19 2.33
C THR A 110 8.42 8.57 1.34
N THR A 111 8.71 7.36 0.88
CA THR A 111 7.87 6.65 -0.09
C THR A 111 7.24 5.40 0.50
N ARG A 112 6.12 4.97 -0.09
CA ARG A 112 5.45 3.71 0.25
C ARG A 112 4.97 3.02 -1.02
N THR A 113 5.26 1.73 -1.16
CA THR A 113 4.70 0.94 -2.26
C THR A 113 3.21 0.68 -1.97
N ILE A 114 2.35 1.24 -2.81
CA ILE A 114 0.91 1.01 -2.77
C ILE A 114 0.59 -0.09 -3.75
N THR A 115 -0.13 -1.09 -3.27
CA THR A 115 -0.76 -2.09 -4.12
C THR A 115 -2.24 -2.08 -3.83
N ALA A 116 -3.03 -1.86 -4.86
CA ALA A 116 -4.47 -1.94 -4.80
C ALA A 116 -4.87 -3.41 -5.04
N ASN A 117 -5.70 -3.94 -4.16
CA ASN A 117 -6.38 -5.21 -4.41
C ASN A 117 -7.42 -4.99 -5.50
N LEU A 118 -7.01 -5.25 -6.74
CA LEU A 118 -7.90 -5.04 -7.86
C LEU A 118 -8.88 -6.20 -7.95
N ASN A 119 -10.15 -5.87 -7.75
CA ASN A 119 -11.24 -6.77 -8.08
C ASN A 119 -11.48 -6.70 -9.59
N PHE A 120 -10.69 -7.45 -10.37
CA PHE A 120 -10.98 -7.67 -11.78
C PHE A 120 -10.89 -9.15 -12.14
N ASN A 121 -11.66 -9.55 -13.15
CA ASN A 121 -11.51 -10.86 -13.77
C ASN A 121 -10.30 -10.80 -14.72
N ALA A 122 -9.26 -11.59 -14.45
CA ALA A 122 -8.03 -11.57 -15.25
C ALA A 122 -8.26 -11.83 -16.75
N LYS A 123 -9.35 -12.52 -17.10
CA LYS A 123 -9.77 -12.74 -18.49
C LYS A 123 -10.12 -11.44 -19.24
N PHE A 124 -10.35 -10.35 -18.51
CA PHE A 124 -10.88 -9.10 -19.03
C PHE A 124 -9.89 -7.93 -18.97
N VAL A 125 -8.65 -8.15 -18.50
CA VAL A 125 -7.62 -7.10 -18.40
C VAL A 125 -7.39 -6.38 -19.72
N GLU A 126 -7.30 -7.13 -20.82
CA GLU A 126 -7.14 -6.55 -22.16
C GLU A 126 -8.35 -5.68 -22.54
N ALA A 127 -9.57 -6.14 -22.26
CA ALA A 127 -10.78 -5.39 -22.53
C ALA A 127 -10.84 -4.10 -21.71
N TYR A 128 -10.38 -4.11 -20.46
CA TYR A 128 -10.26 -2.90 -19.64
C TYR A 128 -9.20 -1.94 -20.17
N GLY A 129 -8.02 -2.44 -20.54
CA GLY A 129 -6.95 -1.66 -21.18
C GLY A 129 -7.43 -0.87 -22.39
N ILE A 130 -8.22 -1.53 -23.25
CA ILE A 130 -8.71 -0.92 -24.48
C ILE A 130 -9.96 -0.08 -24.21
N GLY A 131 -10.89 -0.52 -23.36
CA GLY A 131 -12.22 0.07 -23.23
C GLY A 131 -12.38 1.18 -22.20
N ILE A 132 -11.51 1.26 -21.19
CA ILE A 132 -11.58 2.31 -20.17
C ILE A 132 -10.98 3.61 -20.72
N THR A 133 -11.73 4.70 -20.57
CA THR A 133 -11.29 6.06 -20.91
C THR A 133 -10.16 6.49 -19.99
N GLY A 134 -9.10 7.09 -20.55
CA GLY A 134 -7.85 7.34 -19.83
C GLY A 134 -6.98 6.09 -19.62
N GLY A 135 -7.41 4.92 -20.11
CA GLY A 135 -6.68 3.66 -20.00
C GLY A 135 -6.90 2.91 -18.69
N PHE A 136 -6.32 1.72 -18.63
CA PHE A 136 -6.26 0.87 -17.46
C PHE A 136 -4.80 0.54 -17.18
N SER A 137 -4.35 0.82 -15.95
CA SER A 137 -2.98 0.56 -15.51
C SER A 137 -2.97 -0.35 -14.28
N GLU A 138 -1.82 -0.96 -14.04
CA GLU A 138 -1.62 -1.96 -13.00
C GLU A 138 -1.94 -1.46 -11.58
N SER A 139 -2.13 -2.43 -10.69
CA SER A 139 -2.46 -2.30 -9.27
C SER A 139 -1.41 -1.59 -8.42
N LYS A 140 -0.21 -1.35 -8.95
CA LYS A 140 0.97 -0.98 -8.14
C LYS A 140 1.53 0.36 -8.49
N ALA A 141 1.93 1.09 -7.46
CA ALA A 141 2.64 2.33 -7.64
C ALA A 141 3.32 2.79 -6.36
N THR A 142 4.37 3.58 -6.51
CA THR A 142 5.05 4.21 -5.38
C THR A 142 4.34 5.52 -5.06
N ALA A 143 3.78 5.61 -3.86
CA ALA A 143 3.31 6.87 -3.31
C ALA A 143 4.47 7.59 -2.63
N SER A 144 4.57 8.90 -2.84
CA SER A 144 5.46 9.77 -2.09
C SER A 144 4.64 10.54 -1.07
N ALA A 145 5.15 10.64 0.15
CA ALA A 145 4.53 11.48 1.16
C ALA A 145 4.52 12.94 0.69
N ARG A 146 3.50 13.70 1.10
CA ARG A 146 3.59 15.16 1.09
C ARG A 146 4.30 15.58 2.36
N ALA A 147 5.27 16.49 2.25
CA ALA A 147 5.97 17.00 3.41
C ALA A 147 4.95 17.63 4.38
N PHE A 148 4.90 17.11 5.59
CA PHE A 148 3.83 17.43 6.53
C PHE A 148 4.36 17.36 7.97
N SER A 149 3.80 18.18 8.86
CA SER A 149 4.24 18.25 10.25
C SER A 149 3.05 18.43 11.18
N VAL A 150 3.05 17.70 12.29
CA VAL A 150 2.00 17.76 13.31
C VAL A 150 2.65 17.99 14.66
N LYS A 151 2.23 19.05 15.34
CA LYS A 151 2.62 19.30 16.73
C LYS A 151 1.73 18.45 17.63
N LEU A 152 2.35 17.57 18.43
CA LEU A 152 1.67 16.73 19.41
C LEU A 152 1.88 17.30 20.81
N GLU A 153 0.78 17.37 21.57
CA GLU A 153 0.82 17.73 22.99
C GLU A 153 1.18 16.51 23.86
N GLN A 154 1.38 16.74 25.16
CA GLN A 154 1.61 15.65 26.10
C GLN A 154 0.43 14.66 26.06
N GLY A 155 0.72 13.39 25.80
CA GLY A 155 -0.30 12.34 25.72
C GLY A 155 -1.04 12.25 24.38
N ASP A 156 -0.67 13.05 23.38
CA ASP A 156 -1.08 12.83 21.99
C ASP A 156 -0.16 11.81 21.33
N CYS A 157 -0.73 10.86 20.59
CA CYS A 157 0.05 9.95 19.75
C CYS A 157 -0.61 9.70 18.40
N GLY A 158 0.15 9.17 17.44
CA GLY A 158 -0.38 8.83 16.13
C GLY A 158 0.69 8.42 15.14
N TYR A 159 0.30 8.24 13.88
CA TYR A 159 1.22 7.89 12.81
C TYR A 159 0.87 8.56 11.48
N PHE A 160 1.87 8.74 10.62
CA PHE A 160 1.65 9.16 9.24
C PHE A 160 1.27 7.97 8.35
N THR A 161 0.31 8.21 7.46
CA THR A 161 -0.19 7.22 6.51
C THR A 161 -0.50 7.87 5.17
N PHE A 162 -0.43 7.09 4.09
CA PHE A 162 -0.88 7.52 2.78
C PHE A 162 -2.26 6.94 2.47
N VAL A 163 -3.20 7.77 2.03
CA VAL A 163 -4.54 7.37 1.62
C VAL A 163 -4.67 7.52 0.11
N PRO A 164 -4.58 6.43 -0.68
CA PRO A 164 -4.64 6.51 -2.13
C PRO A 164 -6.04 6.83 -2.62
N VAL A 165 -6.13 7.47 -3.79
CA VAL A 165 -7.34 7.57 -4.59
C VAL A 165 -7.39 6.40 -5.58
N MET A 166 -8.53 5.74 -5.64
CA MET A 166 -8.84 4.65 -6.54
C MET A 166 -9.88 5.10 -7.57
N LYS A 167 -9.63 4.79 -8.85
CA LYS A 167 -10.60 4.92 -9.94
C LYS A 167 -11.31 3.58 -10.13
N ARG A 168 -12.62 3.56 -9.93
CA ARG A 168 -13.51 2.45 -10.24
C ARG A 168 -14.28 2.77 -11.51
N THR A 169 -14.15 1.91 -12.52
CA THR A 169 -14.90 2.03 -13.78
C THR A 169 -15.80 0.81 -13.92
N CYS A 170 -17.11 1.04 -14.05
CA CYS A 170 -18.07 -0.02 -14.27
C CYS A 170 -18.73 0.14 -15.64
N GLY A 171 -19.15 -1.00 -16.17
CA GLY A 171 -19.78 -1.05 -17.47
C GLY A 171 -20.12 -2.47 -17.81
N LYS A 172 -20.27 -2.71 -19.10
CA LYS A 172 -20.62 -4.03 -19.59
C LYS A 172 -19.49 -4.64 -20.39
N ILE A 173 -19.27 -5.93 -20.20
CA ILE A 173 -18.29 -6.72 -20.95
C ILE A 173 -18.99 -7.67 -21.90
N GLY A 174 -18.44 -7.77 -23.11
CA GLY A 174 -18.85 -8.74 -24.10
C GLY A 174 -17.65 -9.57 -24.54
N ALA A 175 -17.79 -10.89 -24.49
CA ALA A 175 -16.81 -11.84 -25.00
C ALA A 175 -17.46 -12.66 -26.12
N PRO A 176 -16.95 -12.63 -27.36
CA PRO A 176 -17.57 -13.33 -28.46
C PRO A 176 -17.14 -14.80 -28.42
N THR A 177 -17.97 -15.68 -28.99
CA THR A 177 -17.60 -17.09 -29.21
C THR A 177 -16.50 -17.23 -30.26
N SER A 178 -16.37 -16.27 -31.18
CA SER A 178 -15.26 -16.13 -32.12
C SER A 178 -14.93 -14.65 -32.36
N CYS A 179 -13.67 -14.31 -32.57
CA CYS A 179 -13.23 -12.92 -32.81
C CYS A 179 -13.80 -12.29 -34.09
N SER A 180 -14.37 -13.11 -34.98
CA SER A 180 -15.10 -12.70 -36.18
C SER A 180 -16.55 -12.29 -35.90
N ALA A 181 -17.08 -12.60 -34.72
CA ALA A 181 -18.43 -12.23 -34.29
C ALA A 181 -18.39 -11.03 -33.34
N ARG A 182 -19.37 -10.13 -33.46
CA ARG A 182 -19.55 -9.06 -32.46
C ARG A 182 -20.03 -9.70 -31.15
N PRO A 183 -19.35 -9.49 -30.02
CA PRO A 183 -19.77 -10.06 -28.76
C PRO A 183 -21.18 -9.61 -28.42
N ASN A 184 -21.96 -10.53 -27.87
CA ASN A 184 -23.11 -10.13 -27.08
C ASN A 184 -22.58 -9.61 -25.75
N ILE A 185 -23.16 -8.53 -25.27
CA ILE A 185 -22.85 -7.98 -23.96
C ILE A 185 -23.73 -8.72 -22.96
N ASP A 186 -23.11 -9.52 -22.10
CA ASP A 186 -23.88 -10.42 -21.23
C ASP A 186 -23.57 -10.20 -19.73
N GLU A 187 -22.52 -9.46 -19.38
CA GLU A 187 -22.06 -9.35 -17.98
C GLU A 187 -21.76 -7.91 -17.56
N ASP A 188 -22.27 -7.50 -16.39
CA ASP A 188 -21.83 -6.30 -15.69
C ASP A 188 -20.47 -6.54 -15.08
N SER A 189 -19.52 -5.64 -15.33
CA SER A 189 -18.18 -5.75 -14.77
C SER A 189 -17.65 -4.39 -14.34
N CYS A 190 -16.86 -4.43 -13.27
CA CYS A 190 -16.14 -3.27 -12.77
C CYS A 190 -14.65 -3.60 -12.74
N ALA A 191 -13.85 -2.59 -13.05
CA ALA A 191 -12.42 -2.61 -12.83
C ALA A 191 -12.05 -1.46 -11.89
N GLU A 192 -11.20 -1.77 -10.92
CA GLU A 192 -10.58 -0.80 -10.03
C GLU A 192 -9.12 -0.63 -10.44
N GLN A 193 -8.58 0.58 -10.31
CA GLN A 193 -7.17 0.90 -10.52
C GLN A 193 -6.77 2.09 -9.64
N LEU A 194 -5.47 2.21 -9.34
CA LEU A 194 -4.95 3.41 -8.67
C LEU A 194 -5.10 4.62 -9.60
N HIS A 195 -5.59 5.73 -9.06
CA HIS A 195 -5.55 7.00 -9.76
C HIS A 195 -4.13 7.56 -9.71
N ARG A 196 -3.69 8.18 -10.81
CA ARG A 196 -2.33 8.70 -10.93
C ARG A 196 -2.35 10.17 -11.32
N ASP A 197 -1.35 10.88 -10.81
CA ASP A 197 -1.03 12.22 -11.23
C ASP A 197 -0.27 12.22 -12.57
N SER A 198 -0.06 13.42 -13.11
CA SER A 198 0.55 13.65 -14.41
C SER A 198 1.98 13.16 -14.54
N ASP A 199 2.67 13.08 -13.41
CA ASP A 199 4.03 12.58 -13.28
C ASP A 199 4.09 11.05 -13.08
N GLY A 200 2.94 10.37 -13.08
CA GLY A 200 2.81 8.92 -12.89
C GLY A 200 2.78 8.47 -11.42
N SER A 201 2.94 9.38 -10.47
CA SER A 201 2.81 9.10 -9.04
C SER A 201 1.35 8.79 -8.65
N VAL A 202 1.16 8.15 -7.49
CA VAL A 202 -0.19 7.82 -7.00
C VAL A 202 -0.86 9.06 -6.45
N ASP A 203 -2.06 9.34 -6.93
CA ASP A 203 -2.91 10.37 -6.34
C ASP A 203 -3.43 9.91 -4.97
N GLY A 204 -3.45 10.82 -4.01
CA GLY A 204 -3.81 10.55 -2.62
C GLY A 204 -3.34 11.61 -1.65
N GLU A 205 -3.57 11.33 -0.38
CA GLU A 205 -3.28 12.26 0.71
C GLU A 205 -2.41 11.63 1.78
N THR A 206 -1.41 12.39 2.25
CA THR A 206 -0.66 12.05 3.47
C THR A 206 -1.41 12.67 4.64
N ILE A 207 -1.85 11.83 5.57
CA ILE A 207 -2.58 12.27 6.76
C ILE A 207 -1.90 11.77 8.03
N PHE A 208 -2.29 12.33 9.16
CA PHE A 208 -1.87 11.87 10.48
C PHE A 208 -3.06 11.26 11.22
N VAL A 209 -2.95 9.97 11.53
CA VAL A 209 -3.97 9.22 12.26
C VAL A 209 -3.67 9.31 13.75
N ARG A 210 -4.58 9.91 14.50
CA ARG A 210 -4.43 10.01 15.96
C ARG A 210 -4.75 8.67 16.61
N THR A 211 -3.95 8.28 17.58
CA THR A 211 -4.10 7.01 18.30
C THR A 211 -4.12 7.25 19.80
N ASP A 212 -4.78 6.34 20.52
CA ASP A 212 -4.63 6.26 21.96
C ASP A 212 -3.21 5.77 22.29
N CYS A 213 -2.47 6.50 23.14
CA CYS A 213 -1.07 6.21 23.39
C CYS A 213 -0.82 4.85 24.07
N GLY A 214 -1.77 4.34 24.88
CA GLY A 214 -1.60 3.07 25.59
C GLY A 214 -1.95 1.86 24.73
N THR A 215 -3.02 1.96 23.95
CA THR A 215 -3.50 0.88 23.08
C THR A 215 -2.92 0.93 21.68
N ARG A 216 -2.42 2.09 21.25
CA ARG A 216 -1.95 2.41 19.89
C ARG A 216 -3.05 2.28 18.81
N MET A 217 -4.30 2.12 19.24
CA MET A 217 -5.45 2.03 18.33
C MET A 217 -5.92 3.43 17.90
N PRO A 218 -6.49 3.59 16.69
CA PRO A 218 -7.06 4.86 16.26
C PRO A 218 -8.08 5.40 17.25
N LEU A 219 -8.01 6.71 17.52
CA LEU A 219 -9.04 7.41 18.28
C LEU A 219 -10.39 7.44 17.53
N ALA A 220 -11.44 7.82 18.25
CA ALA A 220 -12.78 7.99 17.69
C ALA A 220 -12.81 8.93 16.46
N LYS A 221 -13.78 8.68 15.57
CA LYS A 221 -13.89 9.29 14.25
C LYS A 221 -13.84 10.82 14.25
N ASP A 222 -14.45 11.45 15.24
CA ASP A 222 -14.52 12.90 15.43
C ASP A 222 -13.16 13.55 15.77
N LYS A 223 -12.18 12.75 16.19
CA LYS A 223 -10.80 13.19 16.45
C LYS A 223 -9.86 12.98 15.28
N GLN A 224 -10.34 12.42 14.17
CA GLN A 224 -9.51 12.05 13.04
C GLN A 224 -9.58 13.08 11.90
N ASP A 225 -8.57 13.03 11.04
CA ASP A 225 -8.57 13.75 9.78
C ASP A 225 -9.84 13.44 8.94
N PRO A 226 -10.48 14.44 8.29
CA PRO A 226 -11.68 14.22 7.48
C PRO A 226 -11.54 13.15 6.38
N VAL A 227 -10.32 12.90 5.87
CA VAL A 227 -10.02 11.83 4.91
C VAL A 227 -10.12 10.47 5.58
N TYR A 228 -9.55 10.32 6.79
CA TYR A 228 -9.64 9.07 7.57
C TYR A 228 -11.09 8.66 7.84
N GLN A 229 -11.97 9.65 7.98
CA GLN A 229 -13.38 9.46 8.26
C GLN A 229 -14.19 8.90 7.07
N LYS A 230 -13.60 8.84 5.88
CA LYS A 230 -14.29 8.41 4.66
C LYS A 230 -14.45 6.88 4.61
N PRO A 231 -15.51 6.37 3.94
CA PRO A 231 -15.72 4.93 3.82
C PRO A 231 -14.54 4.24 3.14
N GLY A 232 -14.09 3.13 3.73
CA GLY A 232 -13.00 2.30 3.20
C GLY A 232 -11.59 2.79 3.51
N VAL A 233 -11.41 3.95 4.16
CA VAL A 233 -10.08 4.49 4.50
C VAL A 233 -9.46 3.81 5.71
N PRO A 234 -10.14 3.70 6.88
CA PRO A 234 -9.54 3.02 8.02
C PRO A 234 -9.19 1.57 7.68
N MET A 235 -8.03 1.10 8.13
CA MET A 235 -7.70 -0.32 8.07
C MET A 235 -8.76 -1.18 8.76
N ASP A 236 -8.88 -2.44 8.34
CA ASP A 236 -9.68 -3.40 9.09
C ASP A 236 -9.07 -3.59 10.49
N ARG A 237 -9.90 -4.04 11.44
CA ARG A 237 -9.52 -4.11 12.84
C ARG A 237 -8.30 -5.00 13.09
N GLY A 238 -8.19 -6.13 12.40
CA GLY A 238 -7.06 -7.06 12.57
C GLY A 238 -5.75 -6.41 12.13
N LEU A 239 -5.75 -5.74 10.98
CA LEU A 239 -4.58 -5.00 10.51
C LEU A 239 -4.24 -3.80 11.42
N GLN A 240 -5.24 -3.09 11.95
CA GLN A 240 -5.00 -2.04 12.94
C GLN A 240 -4.34 -2.58 14.21
N GLU A 241 -4.82 -3.71 14.74
CA GLU A 241 -4.26 -4.36 15.93
C GLU A 241 -2.82 -4.83 15.66
N ALA A 242 -2.53 -5.35 14.45
CA ALA A 242 -1.19 -5.70 14.01
C ALA A 242 -0.22 -4.50 14.08
N PHE A 243 -0.61 -3.38 13.45
CA PHE A 243 0.19 -2.15 13.48
C PHE A 243 0.33 -1.59 14.90
N ALA A 244 -0.76 -1.58 15.68
CA ALA A 244 -0.77 -1.11 17.06
C ALA A 244 0.22 -1.90 17.92
N GLN A 245 0.27 -3.23 17.78
CA GLN A 245 1.25 -4.06 18.48
C GLN A 245 2.68 -3.74 18.09
N THR A 246 2.93 -3.46 16.81
CA THR A 246 4.26 -3.04 16.36
C THR A 246 4.62 -1.67 16.95
N PHE A 247 3.68 -0.73 17.04
CA PHE A 247 3.91 0.59 17.62
C PHE A 247 4.03 0.60 19.16
N LYS A 248 3.49 -0.41 19.86
CA LYS A 248 3.63 -0.56 21.32
C LYS A 248 5.03 -0.97 21.74
N LYS A 249 5.78 -1.58 20.83
CA LYS A 249 7.13 -2.04 21.11
C LYS A 249 8.03 -0.81 21.03
N ASP A 250 8.01 0.00 22.08
CA ASP A 250 8.87 1.18 22.25
C ASP A 250 10.37 0.80 22.12
N ASP A 251 10.69 -0.49 22.20
CA ASP A 251 12.00 -1.15 22.01
C ASP A 251 12.25 -1.76 20.62
N VAL A 252 11.65 -1.22 19.56
CA VAL A 252 12.25 -1.44 18.23
C VAL A 252 13.47 -0.51 17.98
N ASP A 253 14.13 -0.05 19.04
CA ASP A 253 15.53 0.40 19.02
C ASP A 253 16.48 -0.69 18.45
N GLY A 254 16.02 -1.94 18.36
CA GLY A 254 16.72 -3.05 17.70
C GLY A 254 16.44 -3.22 16.20
N VAL A 255 15.43 -2.53 15.66
CA VAL A 255 15.24 -2.34 14.22
C VAL A 255 15.47 -0.85 13.93
N GLU A 256 16.67 -0.40 14.27
CA GLU A 256 17.39 0.40 13.30
C GLU A 256 17.13 -0.19 11.91
N ASP A 257 17.19 0.64 10.88
CA ASP A 257 17.25 0.21 9.49
C ASP A 257 18.53 -0.61 9.20
N LYS A 258 18.94 -1.50 10.13
CA LYS A 258 19.84 -2.63 9.96
C LYS A 258 19.65 -3.15 8.56
N GLU A 259 20.74 -3.00 7.83
CA GLU A 259 20.88 -3.07 6.39
C GLU A 259 19.90 -4.08 5.79
N ILE A 260 18.74 -3.59 5.33
CA ILE A 260 17.87 -4.40 4.46
C ILE A 260 18.71 -4.65 3.21
N LYS A 261 19.09 -5.92 3.01
CA LYS A 261 19.94 -6.32 1.89
C LYS A 261 19.05 -6.74 0.74
N CYS A 262 18.95 -5.89 -0.27
CA CYS A 262 18.18 -6.19 -1.47
C CYS A 262 18.96 -7.16 -2.38
N SER A 263 18.26 -8.17 -2.86
CA SER A 263 18.79 -9.23 -3.72
C SER A 263 17.77 -9.63 -4.79
N THR A 264 17.00 -8.66 -5.28
CA THR A 264 15.96 -8.85 -6.29
C THR A 264 16.56 -9.25 -7.63
N SER A 265 16.04 -10.32 -8.21
CA SER A 265 16.46 -10.89 -9.49
C SER A 265 15.24 -11.42 -10.27
N ASP A 266 15.42 -11.84 -11.51
CA ASP A 266 14.34 -12.43 -12.32
C ASP A 266 13.75 -13.71 -11.70
N SER A 267 14.57 -14.41 -10.89
CA SER A 267 14.17 -15.62 -10.15
C SER A 267 13.45 -15.32 -8.83
N SER A 268 13.40 -14.05 -8.42
CA SER A 268 12.69 -13.62 -7.22
C SER A 268 11.17 -13.80 -7.38
N PRO A 269 10.44 -13.98 -6.27
CA PRO A 269 9.00 -14.10 -6.31
C PRO A 269 8.32 -12.83 -6.82
N GLU A 270 7.14 -13.01 -7.42
CA GLU A 270 6.30 -11.91 -7.88
C GLU A 270 5.78 -11.09 -6.70
N LEU A 271 5.96 -9.77 -6.76
CA LEU A 271 5.55 -8.85 -5.70
C LEU A 271 4.06 -8.96 -5.39
N ASP A 272 3.19 -9.08 -6.41
CA ASP A 272 1.74 -9.23 -6.21
C ASP A 272 1.40 -10.47 -5.39
N THR A 273 2.05 -11.58 -5.70
CA THR A 273 1.84 -12.85 -4.99
C THR A 273 2.30 -12.71 -3.56
N CYS A 274 3.44 -12.07 -3.32
CA CYS A 274 3.95 -11.83 -1.98
C CYS A 274 3.06 -10.91 -1.14
N LEU A 275 2.48 -9.86 -1.73
CA LEU A 275 1.59 -8.95 -1.02
C LEU A 275 0.30 -9.65 -0.57
N LYS A 276 -0.30 -10.50 -1.42
CA LYS A 276 -1.46 -11.33 -1.03
C LYS A 276 -1.14 -12.26 0.14
N VAL A 277 0.06 -12.82 0.14
CA VAL A 277 0.58 -13.68 1.20
C VAL A 277 0.75 -12.91 2.52
N LEU A 278 1.18 -11.65 2.47
CA LEU A 278 1.25 -10.77 3.63
C LEU A 278 -0.14 -10.36 4.15
N GLU A 279 -1.09 -10.08 3.26
CA GLU A 279 -2.47 -9.75 3.65
C GLU A 279 -3.15 -10.92 4.39
N SER A 280 -2.91 -12.15 3.94
CA SER A 280 -3.35 -13.35 4.65
C SER A 280 -2.78 -13.41 6.07
N ALA A 281 -1.48 -13.10 6.22
CA ALA A 281 -0.83 -13.09 7.53
C ALA A 281 -1.37 -11.99 8.47
N ALA A 282 -1.81 -10.87 7.91
CA ALA A 282 -2.44 -9.79 8.66
C ALA A 282 -3.77 -10.18 9.33
N SER A 283 -4.39 -11.28 8.90
CA SER A 283 -5.61 -11.81 9.53
C SER A 283 -5.35 -12.46 10.90
N TYR A 284 -4.08 -12.76 11.22
CA TYR A 284 -3.68 -13.45 12.44
C TYR A 284 -2.43 -12.84 13.08
N PRO A 285 -2.45 -11.52 13.39
CA PRO A 285 -1.24 -10.81 13.81
C PRO A 285 -0.73 -11.24 15.19
N ASP A 286 -1.61 -11.81 16.01
CA ASP A 286 -1.33 -12.21 17.39
C ASP A 286 -0.71 -13.60 17.51
N LEU A 287 -0.65 -14.36 16.40
CA LEU A 287 -0.03 -15.67 16.43
C LEU A 287 1.46 -15.54 16.69
N TRP A 288 1.97 -16.40 17.58
CA TRP A 288 3.39 -16.48 17.85
C TRP A 288 4.13 -17.01 16.61
N VAL A 289 5.25 -16.37 16.28
CA VAL A 289 6.22 -16.95 15.34
C VAL A 289 6.67 -18.29 15.91
N SER A 290 6.86 -19.31 15.07
CA SER A 290 7.30 -20.64 15.54
C SER A 290 8.72 -20.62 16.11
N ALA A 291 9.03 -21.53 17.03
CA ALA A 291 10.42 -21.77 17.46
C ALA A 291 11.16 -22.53 16.36
N GLY A 292 12.47 -22.42 16.37
CA GLY A 292 13.30 -23.29 15.55
C GLY A 292 14.75 -23.32 15.99
N SER A 293 15.43 -24.37 15.54
CA SER A 293 16.86 -24.53 15.75
C SER A 293 17.66 -23.71 14.76
N LYS A 294 18.88 -23.32 15.14
CA LYS A 294 19.84 -22.62 14.29
C LYS A 294 20.02 -23.32 12.94
N ASN A 295 20.11 -22.54 11.87
CA ASN A 295 20.22 -23.00 10.48
C ASN A 295 18.98 -23.75 9.95
N LYS A 296 17.87 -23.76 10.69
CA LYS A 296 16.57 -24.17 10.15
C LYS A 296 15.83 -22.95 9.61
N SER A 297 14.76 -23.23 8.88
CA SER A 297 13.83 -22.21 8.42
C SER A 297 12.40 -22.62 8.69
N TRP A 298 11.54 -21.61 8.80
CA TRP A 298 10.11 -21.75 8.94
C TRP A 298 9.41 -20.71 8.06
N TRP A 299 8.27 -21.05 7.49
CA TRP A 299 7.52 -20.11 6.66
C TRP A 299 6.33 -19.60 7.45
N PHE A 300 6.29 -18.30 7.72
CA PHE A 300 5.19 -17.72 8.49
C PHE A 300 3.91 -17.59 7.68
N THR A 301 4.06 -17.44 6.37
CA THR A 301 2.98 -17.37 5.40
C THR A 301 3.50 -17.80 4.03
N TYR A 302 2.64 -18.41 3.21
CA TYR A 302 3.01 -18.84 1.87
C TYR A 302 1.79 -19.02 0.97
N GLN A 303 2.05 -18.89 -0.34
CA GLN A 303 1.18 -19.28 -1.44
C GLN A 303 2.06 -19.76 -2.60
N THR A 304 1.48 -20.46 -3.57
CA THR A 304 2.18 -20.80 -4.81
C THR A 304 2.85 -19.56 -5.41
N GLY A 305 4.18 -19.58 -5.50
CA GLY A 305 4.99 -18.51 -6.08
C GLY A 305 5.56 -17.49 -5.09
N CYS A 306 5.14 -17.48 -3.81
CA CYS A 306 5.80 -16.67 -2.78
C CYS A 306 5.61 -17.25 -1.36
N ALA A 307 6.68 -17.27 -0.59
CA ALA A 307 6.64 -17.52 0.84
C ALA A 307 7.53 -16.51 1.56
N VAL A 308 7.20 -16.21 2.80
CA VAL A 308 8.09 -15.43 3.66
C VAL A 308 8.72 -16.36 4.69
N SER A 309 10.02 -16.55 4.54
CA SER A 309 10.81 -17.49 5.30
C SER A 309 11.56 -16.78 6.41
N LEU A 310 11.43 -17.28 7.62
CA LEU A 310 12.28 -16.97 8.75
C LEU A 310 13.40 -18.00 8.82
N ASN A 311 14.65 -17.55 8.67
CA ASN A 311 15.84 -18.36 8.85
C ASN A 311 16.44 -18.11 10.24
N TYR A 312 16.52 -19.13 11.08
CA TYR A 312 17.03 -19.02 12.45
C TYR A 312 18.58 -18.92 12.45
N LYS A 313 19.13 -17.85 13.00
CA LYS A 313 20.59 -17.62 13.14
C LYS A 313 21.11 -18.06 14.52
N SER A 314 20.23 -18.13 15.50
CA SER A 314 20.44 -18.79 16.80
C SER A 314 19.31 -19.78 17.08
N ASP A 315 19.46 -20.59 18.13
CA ASP A 315 18.37 -21.45 18.60
C ASP A 315 17.31 -20.58 19.30
N TRP A 316 16.06 -20.69 18.87
CA TRP A 316 14.92 -19.98 19.47
C TRP A 316 14.20 -20.84 20.50
N LEU A 317 14.93 -21.79 21.08
CA LEU A 317 14.51 -22.59 22.22
C LEU A 317 14.91 -21.80 23.47
N VAL A 318 13.92 -21.25 24.16
CA VAL A 318 14.13 -20.61 25.46
C VAL A 318 13.70 -21.63 26.50
N ASP A 319 14.60 -22.00 27.41
CA ASP A 319 14.25 -22.83 28.56
C ASP A 319 13.20 -22.09 29.39
N GLY A 320 12.03 -22.71 29.58
CA GLY A 320 11.04 -22.21 30.52
C GLY A 320 11.62 -22.21 31.94
N PRO A 321 11.21 -21.28 32.81
CA PRO A 321 11.72 -21.21 34.19
C PRO A 321 11.49 -22.51 34.99
N ASP A 322 10.55 -23.35 34.58
CA ASP A 322 10.21 -24.62 35.21
C ASP A 322 10.78 -25.86 34.50
N GLY A 323 11.64 -25.69 33.50
CA GLY A 323 12.17 -26.81 32.70
C GLY A 323 11.15 -27.42 31.72
N ASP A 324 9.91 -26.96 31.75
CA ASP A 324 8.95 -27.18 30.68
C ASP A 324 9.36 -26.33 29.48
N VAL A 325 9.69 -27.00 28.38
CA VAL A 325 9.89 -26.37 27.08
C VAL A 325 8.52 -25.89 26.59
N GLU A 326 7.98 -24.82 27.19
CA GLU A 326 6.98 -24.02 26.52
C GLU A 326 7.66 -23.43 25.28
N LYS A 327 7.49 -24.13 24.16
CA LYS A 327 7.84 -23.67 22.82
C LYS A 327 7.07 -22.36 22.56
N GLY A 328 7.61 -21.23 23.02
CA GLY A 328 6.96 -19.91 23.02
C GLY A 328 7.95 -18.74 23.18
N ILE A 329 9.09 -18.76 22.50
CA ILE A 329 9.45 -18.01 21.28
C ILE A 329 9.53 -16.48 21.46
N CYS A 330 10.56 -16.02 22.17
CA CYS A 330 11.20 -14.70 22.00
C CYS A 330 10.30 -13.44 22.03
N GLY A 331 9.02 -13.58 22.41
CA GLY A 331 8.00 -12.54 22.36
C GLY A 331 7.67 -11.98 20.96
N MET A 332 7.89 -12.74 19.88
CA MET A 332 7.65 -12.27 18.50
C MET A 332 6.37 -12.86 17.89
N THR A 333 5.59 -12.01 17.21
CA THR A 333 4.31 -12.38 16.61
C THR A 333 4.35 -12.30 15.08
N HIS A 334 3.34 -12.87 14.42
CA HIS A 334 3.12 -12.74 12.99
C HIS A 334 3.00 -11.26 12.57
N GLY A 335 2.40 -10.42 13.40
CA GLY A 335 2.36 -8.97 13.19
C GLY A 335 3.77 -8.35 13.07
N ASP A 336 4.71 -8.77 13.93
CA ASP A 336 6.11 -8.31 13.84
C ASP A 336 6.76 -8.74 12.54
N ALA A 337 6.59 -10.01 12.16
CA ALA A 337 7.14 -10.55 10.93
C ALA A 337 6.54 -9.86 9.70
N LEU A 338 5.24 -9.57 9.72
CA LEU A 338 4.52 -8.84 8.68
C LEU A 338 5.11 -7.44 8.49
N ILE A 339 5.24 -6.63 9.54
CA ILE A 339 5.79 -5.28 9.41
C ILE A 339 7.26 -5.30 8.99
N ALA A 340 8.06 -6.23 9.54
CA ALA A 340 9.44 -6.39 9.13
C ALA A 340 9.56 -6.72 7.63
N SER A 341 8.66 -7.57 7.12
CA SER A 341 8.57 -7.97 5.71
C SER A 341 8.09 -6.83 4.81
N LEU A 342 7.16 -6.00 5.26
CA LEU A 342 6.74 -4.79 4.55
C LEU A 342 7.91 -3.80 4.37
N GLY A 343 8.84 -3.74 5.33
CA GLY A 343 10.08 -2.98 5.15
C GLY A 343 10.96 -3.50 4.00
N ILE A 344 11.04 -4.83 3.80
CA ILE A 344 11.74 -5.43 2.64
C ILE A 344 10.99 -5.09 1.35
N VAL A 345 9.65 -5.14 1.36
CA VAL A 345 8.82 -4.74 0.21
C VAL A 345 9.15 -3.32 -0.23
N ASP A 346 9.13 -2.37 0.70
CA ASP A 346 9.33 -0.96 0.37
C ASP A 346 10.72 -0.67 -0.21
N LYS A 347 11.75 -1.37 0.26
CA LYS A 347 13.14 -1.10 -0.16
C LYS A 347 13.63 -1.94 -1.32
N CYS A 348 13.12 -3.16 -1.45
CA CYS A 348 13.69 -4.15 -2.38
C CYS A 348 12.74 -4.53 -3.52
N SER A 349 11.53 -3.98 -3.60
CA SER A 349 10.70 -4.18 -4.79
C SER A 349 11.34 -3.54 -6.02
N LYS A 350 11.55 -4.32 -7.08
CA LYS A 350 12.07 -3.84 -8.37
C LYS A 350 11.46 -4.65 -9.51
N ASP A 351 11.02 -3.97 -10.57
CA ASP A 351 10.49 -4.58 -11.81
C ASP A 351 9.39 -5.63 -11.55
N GLY A 352 8.49 -5.34 -10.60
CA GLY A 352 7.40 -6.25 -10.23
C GLY A 352 7.81 -7.46 -9.37
N LYS A 353 9.10 -7.61 -9.06
CA LYS A 353 9.68 -8.66 -8.23
C LYS A 353 10.08 -8.16 -6.86
N ILE A 354 10.28 -9.09 -5.92
CA ILE A 354 10.81 -8.78 -4.59
C ILE A 354 11.85 -9.81 -4.14
N GLY A 355 13.05 -9.34 -3.84
CA GLY A 355 14.10 -10.15 -3.25
C GLY A 355 14.90 -9.35 -2.24
N GLY A 356 15.00 -9.86 -1.02
CA GLY A 356 15.81 -9.22 -0.01
C GLY A 356 15.65 -9.88 1.33
N LYS A 357 16.56 -9.53 2.23
CA LYS A 357 16.62 -10.08 3.58
C LYS A 357 16.70 -8.97 4.60
N ARG A 358 16.13 -9.22 5.77
CA ARG A 358 16.24 -8.33 6.93
C ARG A 358 16.52 -9.15 8.18
N PRO A 359 17.46 -8.73 9.05
CA PRO A 359 17.57 -9.28 10.40
C PRO A 359 16.21 -9.20 11.12
N PHE A 360 15.85 -10.27 11.81
CA PHE A 360 14.60 -10.36 12.55
C PHE A 360 14.83 -11.16 13.83
N GLY A 361 14.45 -10.61 14.98
CA GLY A 361 14.84 -11.20 16.24
C GLY A 361 14.63 -10.29 17.43
N ARG A 362 14.70 -10.86 18.63
CA ARG A 362 14.69 -10.12 19.90
C ARG A 362 15.65 -10.76 20.90
N GLY A 363 16.46 -9.93 21.56
CA GLY A 363 17.43 -10.40 22.56
C GLY A 363 18.40 -11.40 21.94
N LYS A 364 18.44 -12.62 22.48
CA LYS A 364 19.30 -13.72 22.00
C LYS A 364 18.73 -14.49 20.79
N CYS A 365 17.49 -14.22 20.43
CA CYS A 365 16.82 -14.88 19.32
C CYS A 365 17.12 -14.12 18.03
N GLU A 366 18.14 -14.57 17.31
CA GLU A 366 18.59 -13.98 16.06
C GLU A 366 18.03 -14.80 14.89
N GLY A 367 17.49 -14.09 13.91
CA GLY A 367 16.91 -14.67 12.70
C GLY A 367 17.00 -13.70 11.54
N GLU A 368 16.51 -14.12 10.39
CA GLU A 368 16.49 -13.33 9.16
C GLU A 368 15.23 -13.67 8.36
N LEU A 369 14.44 -12.65 8.04
CA LEU A 369 13.28 -12.77 7.16
C LEU A 369 13.69 -12.56 5.70
N GLU A 370 13.14 -13.37 4.81
CA GLU A 370 13.40 -13.32 3.37
C GLU A 370 12.17 -13.74 2.56
N PHE A 371 11.96 -13.11 1.40
CA PHE A 371 11.00 -13.58 0.40
C PHE A 371 11.63 -14.65 -0.50
N ILE A 372 10.97 -15.80 -0.62
CA ILE A 372 11.43 -16.92 -1.45
C ILE A 372 10.33 -17.41 -2.39
N VAL A 373 10.73 -18.03 -3.51
CA VAL A 373 9.84 -18.86 -4.32
C VAL A 373 9.80 -20.26 -3.68
N PRO A 374 8.66 -20.69 -3.10
CA PRO A 374 8.59 -21.97 -2.39
C PRO A 374 8.79 -23.13 -3.37
N LYS A 375 9.71 -24.04 -3.03
CA LYS A 375 9.94 -25.32 -3.73
C LYS A 375 9.43 -26.46 -2.86
N GLY A 376 8.13 -26.72 -2.90
CA GLY A 376 7.48 -27.80 -2.14
C GLY A 376 6.67 -27.30 -0.94
N LEU A 377 6.46 -28.19 0.02
CA LEU A 377 5.71 -27.91 1.25
C LEU A 377 6.55 -27.06 2.21
N PRO A 378 5.90 -26.30 3.11
CA PRO A 378 6.60 -25.61 4.19
C PRO A 378 7.50 -26.57 4.95
N PRO A 379 8.72 -26.15 5.33
CA PRO A 379 9.58 -26.96 6.18
C PRO A 379 8.84 -27.27 7.47
N ASN A 380 8.79 -28.54 7.86
CA ASN A 380 8.30 -28.93 9.17
C ASN A 380 9.20 -28.25 10.21
N GLY A 381 8.68 -27.24 10.90
CA GLY A 381 9.39 -26.58 11.98
C GLY A 381 9.66 -27.59 13.08
N SER A 382 10.93 -27.96 13.24
CA SER A 382 11.42 -28.83 14.31
C SER A 382 12.50 -28.12 15.11
#